data_AF-A0A1I7G8X6-F1
#
_entry.id   AF-A0A1I7G8X6-F1
#
_cell.length_a   1.000
_cell.length_b   1.000
_cell.length_c   1.000
_cell.angle_alpha   90.00
_cell.angle_beta   90.00
_cell.angle_gamma   90.00
#
_symmetry.space_group_name_H-M   'P 1'
#
loop_
_entity.id
_entity.type
_entity.pdbx_description
1 polymer ?
#
loop_
_entity_poly.entity_id
_entity_poly.type
_entity_poly.pdbx_seq_one_letter_code
_entity_poly.pdbx_strand_id
1 'polypeptide(L)' 'MRLRVDDIKGPPILDSDFMFREHKIGSYYSKYGFSKRVKQLKRIIETDLNNIENFVQRWYKMHKRPIVTTWEGHQIEEV' A
#
# COMPACT_ATOMS: atom_id res chain seq x y z
N MET A 1 -2.42 -0.81 4.19
CA MET A 1 -2.50 -0.81 2.72
C MET A 1 -2.33 -2.25 2.33
N ARG A 2 -3.40 -2.89 1.91
CA ARG A 2 -3.46 -4.28 1.48
C ARG A 2 -4.68 -4.31 0.54
N LEU A 3 -4.86 -5.24 -0.39
CA LEU A 3 -5.34 -6.56 0.03
C LEU A 3 -5.54 -7.55 -1.13
N ARG A 4 -5.31 -7.17 -2.41
CA ARG A 4 -5.75 -7.97 -3.58
C ARG A 4 -4.77 -8.06 -4.76
N VAL A 5 -3.60 -7.45 -4.62
CA VAL A 5 -2.74 -7.10 -5.77
C VAL A 5 -1.60 -8.09 -5.96
N ASP A 6 -1.16 -8.74 -4.88
CA ASP A 6 -0.03 -9.67 -4.90
C ASP A 6 -0.29 -10.91 -5.79
N ASP A 7 -1.55 -11.20 -6.12
CA ASP A 7 -1.96 -12.26 -7.04
C ASP A 7 -1.93 -11.84 -8.52
N ILE A 8 -1.71 -10.55 -8.83
CA ILE A 8 -1.68 -10.02 -10.19
C ILE A 8 -0.28 -10.18 -10.77
N LYS A 9 -0.14 -11.03 -11.79
CA LYS A 9 1.10 -11.13 -12.58
C LYS A 9 1.29 -9.89 -13.45
N GLY A 10 1.84 -8.80 -12.90
CA GLY A 10 2.14 -7.58 -13.66
C GLY A 10 2.78 -6.46 -12.83
N PRO A 11 3.39 -5.45 -13.47
CA PRO A 11 4.04 -4.34 -12.77
C PRO A 11 3.03 -3.54 -11.92
N PRO A 12 3.36 -3.20 -10.65
CA PRO A 12 2.46 -2.54 -9.69
C PRO A 12 1.89 -1.20 -10.14
N ILE A 13 2.48 -0.58 -11.17
CA ILE A 13 2.04 0.70 -11.74
C ILE A 13 0.67 0.60 -12.45
N LEU A 14 0.21 -0.62 -12.75
CA LEU A 14 -1.09 -0.90 -13.35
C LEU A 14 -2.13 -1.36 -12.31
N ASP A 15 -1.78 -1.32 -11.03
CA ASP A 15 -2.64 -1.81 -9.97
C ASP A 15 -3.91 -0.97 -9.76
N SER A 16 -4.99 -1.70 -9.50
CA SER A 16 -6.32 -1.21 -9.30
C SER A 16 -6.48 -0.25 -8.12
N ASP A 17 -5.68 -0.30 -7.05
CA ASP A 17 -5.89 0.62 -5.93
C ASP A 17 -5.31 2.02 -6.22
N PHE A 18 -4.18 2.07 -6.93
CA PHE A 18 -3.60 3.33 -7.45
C PHE A 18 -4.49 3.95 -8.55
N MET A 19 -5.12 3.10 -9.38
CA MET A 19 -6.00 3.54 -10.47
C MET A 19 -7.46 3.77 -10.04
N PHE A 20 -8.04 3.05 -9.06
CA PHE A 20 -9.49 2.86 -8.86
C PHE A 20 -10.06 3.26 -7.48
N ARG A 21 -9.58 4.34 -6.86
CA ARG A 21 -10.40 5.36 -6.12
C ARG A 21 -10.12 5.56 -4.63
N GLU A 22 -9.52 4.63 -3.90
CA GLU A 22 -9.49 4.74 -2.41
C GLU A 22 -8.52 5.81 -1.89
N HIS A 23 -7.37 6.00 -2.56
CA HIS A 23 -6.40 7.06 -2.22
C HIS A 23 -6.60 8.35 -3.03
N LYS A 24 -7.84 8.64 -3.45
CA LYS A 24 -8.18 9.86 -4.19
C LYS A 24 -9.17 10.71 -3.41
N ILE A 25 -9.05 12.03 -3.53
CA ILE A 25 -10.07 12.94 -3.03
C ILE A 25 -11.28 12.80 -3.96
N GLY A 26 -12.28 12.01 -3.53
CA GLY A 26 -13.54 11.84 -4.27
C GLY A 26 -14.32 13.14 -4.40
N SER A 27 -15.44 13.13 -5.12
CA SER A 27 -16.21 14.34 -5.45
C SER A 27 -16.74 15.09 -4.20
N TYR A 28 -16.76 16.43 -4.31
CA TYR A 28 -17.30 17.37 -3.33
C TYR A 28 -17.83 18.63 -4.03
N TYR A 29 -18.81 19.31 -3.43
CA TYR A 29 -19.45 20.51 -4.00
C TYR A 29 -19.37 21.73 -3.07
N SER A 30 -18.70 21.60 -1.92
CA SER A 30 -18.51 22.69 -0.95
C SER A 30 -17.17 22.58 -0.25
N LYS A 31 -16.69 23.71 0.31
CA LYS A 31 -15.44 23.76 1.09
C LYS A 31 -15.48 22.82 2.31
N TYR A 32 -16.63 22.72 2.96
CA TYR A 32 -16.84 21.76 4.05
C TYR A 32 -16.75 20.31 3.55
N GLY A 33 -17.40 20.02 2.41
CA GLY A 33 -17.33 18.71 1.76
C GLY A 33 -15.90 18.30 1.42
N PHE A 34 -15.12 19.23 0.87
CA PHE A 34 -13.69 19.03 0.60
C PHE A 34 -12.92 18.65 1.87
N SER A 35 -13.00 19.46 2.92
CA SER A 35 -12.30 19.17 4.19
C SER A 35 -12.71 17.83 4.79
N LYS A 36 -13.98 17.43 4.66
CA LYS A 36 -14.44 16.10 5.08
C LYS A 36 -13.79 14.98 4.28
N ARG A 37 -13.71 15.12 2.94
CA ARG A 37 -13.04 14.14 2.07
C ARG A 37 -11.54 14.04 2.36
N VAL A 38 -10.87 15.15 2.61
CA VAL A 38 -9.46 15.18 2.99
C VAL A 38 -9.23 14.42 4.30
N LYS A 39 -10.07 14.64 5.33
CA LYS A 39 -9.98 13.89 6.60
C LYS A 39 -10.20 12.40 6.41
N GLN A 40 -11.14 12.00 5.54
CA GLN A 40 -11.38 10.58 5.23
C GLN A 40 -10.17 9.95 4.55
N LEU A 41 -9.62 10.60 3.53
CA LEU A 41 -8.43 10.14 2.83
C LEU A 41 -7.23 10.00 3.78
N LYS A 42 -7.00 11.00 4.63
CA LYS A 42 -5.94 10.96 5.65
C LYS A 42 -6.10 9.75 6.57
N ARG A 43 -7.31 9.48 7.06
CA ARG A 43 -7.57 8.34 7.96
C ARG A 43 -7.31 6.99 7.27
N ILE A 44 -7.65 6.85 6.00
CA ILE A 44 -7.37 5.64 5.22
C ILE A 44 -5.87 5.42 5.15
N ILE A 45 -5.11 6.43 4.72
CA ILE A 45 -3.64 6.40 4.64
C ILE A 45 -3.00 6.07 6.00
N GLU A 46 -3.45 6.71 7.07
CA GLU A 46 -2.91 6.46 8.42
C GLU A 46 -3.18 5.03 8.89
N THR A 47 -4.41 4.54 8.72
CA THR A 47 -4.77 3.15 9.07
C THR A 47 -3.93 2.15 8.30
N ASP A 48 -3.66 2.49 7.04
CA ASP A 48 -2.89 1.68 6.14
C ASP A 48 -1.41 1.60 6.51
N LEU A 49 -0.80 2.73 6.84
CA LEU A 49 0.60 2.83 7.28
C LEU A 49 0.79 2.17 8.64
N ASN A 50 -0.16 2.32 9.57
CA ASN A 50 -0.09 1.67 10.88
C ASN A 50 -0.09 0.13 10.80
N ASN A 51 -0.56 -0.45 9.69
CA ASN A 51 -0.62 -1.91 9.49
C ASN A 51 0.45 -2.43 8.51
N ILE A 52 1.43 -1.60 8.14
CA ILE A 52 2.41 -1.94 7.10
C ILE A 52 3.34 -3.08 7.53
N GLU A 53 3.75 -3.13 8.80
CA GLU A 53 4.64 -4.16 9.34
C GLU A 53 4.01 -5.55 9.24
N ASN A 54 2.75 -5.67 9.66
CA ASN A 54 1.98 -6.89 9.53
C ASN A 54 1.91 -7.32 8.05
N PHE A 55 1.74 -6.38 7.12
CA PHE A 55 1.75 -6.66 5.68
C PHE A 55 3.06 -7.29 5.23
N VAL A 56 4.20 -6.66 5.54
CA VAL A 56 5.52 -7.17 5.19
C VAL A 56 5.71 -8.60 5.71
N GLN A 57 5.34 -8.85 6.97
CA GLN A 57 5.44 -10.20 7.57
C GLN A 57 4.56 -11.24 6.87
N ARG A 58 3.34 -10.88 6.46
CA ARG A 58 2.45 -11.79 5.71
C ARG A 58 2.99 -12.07 4.31
N TRP A 59 3.49 -11.05 3.62
CA TRP A 59 4.07 -11.19 2.28
C TRP A 59 5.31 -12.09 2.32
N TYR A 60 6.23 -11.86 3.26
CA TYR A 60 7.42 -12.70 3.46
C TYR A 60 7.07 -14.18 3.72
N LYS A 61 5.99 -14.45 4.49
CA LYS A 61 5.52 -15.83 4.73
C LYS A 61 4.94 -16.50 3.47
N MET A 62 4.28 -15.75 2.61
CA MET A 62 3.65 -16.28 1.40
C MET A 62 4.67 -16.56 0.29
N HIS A 63 5.67 -15.70 0.14
CA HIS A 63 6.72 -15.86 -0.86
C HIS A 63 7.96 -16.48 -0.20
N LYS A 64 8.13 -17.81 -0.31
CA LYS A 64 9.27 -18.54 0.27
C LYS A 64 10.61 -17.87 -0.08
N ARG A 65 11.33 -17.40 0.95
CA ARG A 65 12.66 -16.76 0.91
C ARG A 65 12.78 -15.65 -0.15
N PRO A 66 12.24 -14.46 0.12
CA PRO A 66 12.61 -13.30 -0.68
C PRO A 66 14.10 -13.01 -0.47
N ILE A 67 14.78 -12.63 -1.54
CA ILE A 67 16.17 -12.15 -1.47
C ILE A 67 16.13 -10.86 -0.65
N VAL A 68 16.65 -10.90 0.58
CA VAL A 68 16.76 -9.72 1.43
C VAL A 68 17.95 -8.91 0.93
N THR A 69 17.75 -7.62 0.70
CA THR A 69 18.83 -6.72 0.25
C THR A 69 18.94 -5.52 1.18
N THR A 70 20.14 -4.94 1.29
CA THR A 70 20.37 -3.65 1.94
C THR A 70 19.69 -2.53 1.14
N TRP A 71 19.62 -1.33 1.74
CA TRP A 71 19.08 -0.16 1.05
C TRP A 71 19.87 0.20 -0.23
N GLU A 72 21.15 -0.14 -0.26
CA GLU A 72 22.07 0.01 -1.39
C GLU A 72 21.96 -1.15 -2.41
N GLY A 73 21.13 -2.16 -2.13
CA GLY A 73 20.86 -3.27 -3.05
C GLY A 73 21.77 -4.50 -2.89
N HIS A 74 22.60 -4.59 -1.85
CA HIS A 74 23.43 -5.76 -1.61
C HIS A 74 22.62 -6.88 -0.96
N GLN A 75 22.73 -8.12 -1.43
CA GLN A 75 22.06 -9.25 -0.81
C GLN A 75 22.60 -9.51 0.60
N ILE A 76 21.68 -9.67 1.55
CA ILE A 76 21.97 -10.12 2.91
C ILE A 76 21.82 -11.65 2.90
N GLU A 77 22.93 -12.37 3.05
CA GLU A 77 22.91 -13.81 3.23
C GLU A 77 22.43 -14.13 4.65
N GLU A 78 21.17 -14.55 4.80
CA GLU A 78 20.69 -15.16 6.04
C GLU A 78 21.24 -16.60 6.14
N VAL A 79 22.02 -16.88 7.20
CA VAL A 79 22.52 -18.21 7.59
C VAL A 79 21.36 -19.14 7.95
#